data_AF-A0A1J8PEJ2-F1
#
_entry.id   AF-A0A1J8PEJ2-F1
#
_cell.length_a   1.000
_cell.length_b   1.000
_cell.length_c   1.000
_cell.angle_alpha   90.00
_cell.angle_beta   90.00
_cell.angle_gamma   90.00
#
_symmetry.space_group_name_H-M   'P 1'
#
loop_
_entity.id
_entity.type
_entity.pdbx_description
1 polymer ?
#
loop_
_entity_poly.entity_id
_entity_poly.type
_entity_poly.pdbx_seq_one_letter_code
_entity_poly.pdbx_strand_id
1 'polypeptide(L)'
;MILPLHGPDALSLADSDISPISPNHPPHIHRLPVELLQHIFLLIVNDVSECPSIFSLGDTTISANFANPPLVFTHVCRLWLVVAQSTTKVWSRIQVGFTGRAEPLKPFLTSLLQSWLARSGSCPLTLRIDDTQRQHPIRRCGRHTPYTLEFTKGDSQLLEILLAERWRWETVAVMSRLLARYGGRNFDTPRLSTLECSWWDIRLFNAPHLSCLRVVDPYLHEIDIRSIPTCKNIRHIHIQNASVHAIRRTLDFPHLESITVDDILSASRDREITATHPCLESMTLPLASNPHLRGLFIELFKGLHLPMLGKLTVVGEPKKPEVDCIVKALEGASCRVRVVDFQTDLPVSEIDMDIVRPLFSVAREITIRGHWESAALSCPLRLHM
;
A
#
# COMPACT_ATOMS: atom_id res chain seq x y z
N MET A 1 -31.72 -10.41 39.40
CA MET A 1 -32.32 -9.62 38.31
C MET A 1 -31.73 -10.15 37.01
N ILE A 2 -32.46 -11.03 36.33
CA ILE A 2 -32.00 -11.82 35.18
C ILE A 2 -32.64 -11.17 33.95
N LEU A 3 -31.83 -10.67 33.02
CA LEU A 3 -32.29 -10.14 31.73
C LEU A 3 -32.58 -11.31 30.77
N PRO A 4 -33.66 -11.27 29.99
CA PRO A 4 -33.95 -12.30 29.00
C PRO A 4 -33.12 -12.08 27.73
N LEU A 5 -32.46 -13.14 27.27
CA LEU A 5 -31.86 -13.23 25.94
C LEU A 5 -32.97 -13.32 24.90
N HIS A 6 -33.12 -12.27 24.08
CA HIS A 6 -33.88 -12.33 22.83
C HIS A 6 -33.15 -13.28 21.85
N GLY A 7 -33.83 -14.35 21.44
CA GLY A 7 -33.38 -15.24 20.38
C GLY A 7 -33.41 -14.54 19.01
N PRO A 8 -32.58 -14.98 18.04
CA PRO A 8 -32.58 -14.43 16.70
C PRO A 8 -33.87 -14.83 15.98
N ASP A 9 -34.62 -13.83 15.51
CA ASP A 9 -35.78 -14.00 14.65
C ASP A 9 -35.40 -14.81 13.41
N ALA A 10 -35.99 -16.00 13.31
CA ALA A 10 -35.94 -16.84 12.13
C ALA A 10 -36.67 -16.10 11.00
N LEU A 11 -35.91 -15.52 10.06
CA LEU A 11 -36.44 -15.04 8.79
C LEU A 11 -37.02 -16.23 8.03
N SER A 12 -38.33 -16.42 8.17
CA SER A 12 -39.14 -17.31 7.35
C SER A 12 -39.11 -16.79 5.91
N LEU A 13 -38.21 -17.37 5.12
CA LEU A 13 -38.26 -17.35 3.66
C LEU A 13 -39.50 -18.15 3.24
N ALA A 14 -40.65 -17.49 3.22
CA ALA A 14 -41.86 -18.03 2.64
C ALA A 14 -41.64 -18.20 1.12
N ASP A 15 -41.67 -19.46 0.70
CA ASP A 15 -42.00 -19.99 -0.63
C ASP A 15 -42.46 -18.93 -1.65
N SER A 16 -41.50 -18.33 -2.33
CA SER A 16 -41.76 -17.71 -3.63
C SER A 16 -41.67 -18.81 -4.69
N ASP A 17 -42.85 -19.19 -5.21
CA ASP A 17 -43.11 -20.02 -6.39
C ASP A 17 -41.92 -20.14 -7.35
N ILE A 18 -41.08 -21.16 -7.14
CA ILE A 18 -40.06 -21.58 -8.10
C ILE A 18 -40.82 -22.28 -9.23
N SER A 19 -41.20 -21.51 -10.24
CA SER A 19 -41.74 -22.04 -11.49
C SER A 19 -40.81 -23.15 -12.01
N PRO A 20 -41.35 -24.30 -12.46
CA PRO A 20 -40.53 -25.42 -12.91
C PRO A 20 -39.61 -24.96 -14.04
N ILE A 21 -38.30 -25.05 -13.79
CA ILE A 21 -37.25 -24.66 -14.73
C ILE A 21 -37.48 -25.44 -16.03
N SER A 22 -37.89 -24.73 -17.08
CA SER A 22 -38.04 -25.31 -18.41
C SER A 22 -36.68 -25.89 -18.85
N PRO A 23 -36.57 -27.21 -19.09
CA PRO A 23 -35.28 -27.88 -19.31
C PRO A 23 -34.56 -27.48 -20.61
N ASN A 24 -35.13 -26.58 -21.41
CA ASN A 24 -34.65 -26.26 -22.75
C ASN A 24 -33.88 -24.94 -22.86
N HIS A 25 -33.62 -24.22 -21.76
CA HIS A 25 -32.84 -22.98 -21.83
C HIS A 25 -31.47 -23.15 -21.17
N PRO A 26 -30.37 -22.96 -21.92
CA PRO A 26 -29.05 -22.93 -21.31
C PRO A 26 -28.99 -21.77 -20.31
N PRO A 27 -28.34 -21.97 -19.14
CA PRO A 27 -28.27 -20.95 -18.11
C PRO A 27 -27.71 -19.66 -18.69
N HIS A 28 -28.24 -18.52 -18.29
CA HIS A 28 -27.93 -17.20 -18.86
C HIS A 28 -26.42 -16.91 -18.91
N ILE A 29 -25.67 -17.45 -17.97
CA ILE A 29 -24.22 -17.29 -17.86
C ILE A 29 -23.44 -17.90 -19.04
N HIS A 30 -24.00 -18.90 -19.72
CA HIS A 30 -23.40 -19.49 -20.93
C HIS A 30 -23.63 -18.64 -22.19
N ARG A 31 -24.46 -17.60 -22.10
CA ARG A 31 -24.71 -16.66 -23.21
C ARG A 31 -23.71 -15.50 -23.24
N LEU A 32 -22.92 -15.32 -22.18
CA LEU A 32 -21.88 -14.30 -22.15
C LEU A 32 -20.70 -14.73 -23.04
N PRO A 33 -20.25 -13.86 -23.96
CA PRO A 33 -18.99 -14.05 -24.65
C PRO A 33 -17.84 -14.27 -23.66
N VAL A 34 -16.92 -15.17 -24.00
CA VAL A 34 -15.80 -15.52 -23.12
C VAL A 34 -14.96 -14.30 -22.76
N GLU A 35 -14.81 -13.36 -23.69
CA GLU A 35 -14.06 -12.12 -23.53
C GLU A 35 -14.65 -11.23 -22.43
N LEU A 36 -15.99 -11.14 -22.35
CA LEU A 36 -16.65 -10.39 -21.29
C LEU A 36 -16.44 -11.06 -19.93
N LEU A 37 -16.49 -12.40 -19.88
CA LEU A 37 -16.24 -13.13 -18.64
C LEU A 37 -14.79 -12.96 -18.17
N GLN A 38 -13.82 -12.99 -19.08
CA GLN A 38 -12.42 -12.69 -18.77
C GLN A 38 -12.25 -11.27 -18.22
N HIS A 39 -12.93 -10.30 -18.84
CA HIS A 39 -12.89 -8.91 -18.38
C HIS A 39 -13.48 -8.76 -16.97
N ILE A 40 -14.63 -9.39 -16.70
CA ILE A 40 -15.24 -9.42 -15.37
C ILE A 40 -14.28 -10.03 -14.33
N PHE A 41 -13.62 -11.15 -14.65
CA PHE A 41 -12.66 -11.77 -13.73
C PHE A 41 -11.49 -10.84 -13.42
N LEU A 42 -10.97 -10.14 -14.43
CA LEU A 42 -9.88 -9.18 -14.23
C LEU A 42 -10.33 -7.98 -13.40
N LEU A 43 -11.54 -7.46 -13.63
CA LEU A 43 -12.09 -6.38 -12.81
C LEU A 43 -12.20 -6.81 -11.35
N ILE A 44 -12.78 -7.97 -11.07
CA ILE A 44 -12.92 -8.49 -9.70
C ILE A 44 -11.54 -8.67 -9.04
N VAL A 45 -10.58 -9.26 -9.76
CA VAL A 45 -9.21 -9.50 -9.23
C VAL A 45 -8.44 -8.20 -8.95
N ASN A 46 -8.71 -7.14 -9.73
CA ASN A 46 -8.05 -5.85 -9.59
C ASN A 46 -8.77 -4.91 -8.60
N ASP A 47 -10.06 -5.13 -8.32
CA ASP A 47 -10.86 -4.36 -7.37
C ASP A 47 -10.50 -4.72 -5.92
N VAL A 48 -9.96 -5.92 -5.67
CA VAL A 48 -9.41 -6.26 -4.36
C VAL A 48 -8.15 -5.42 -4.12
N SER A 49 -8.25 -4.51 -3.15
CA SER A 49 -7.17 -3.61 -2.73
C SER A 49 -5.92 -4.38 -2.31
N GLU A 50 -6.09 -5.54 -1.69
CA GLU A 50 -5.03 -6.49 -1.37
C GLU A 50 -4.88 -7.54 -2.48
N CYS A 51 -3.65 -8.00 -2.74
CA CYS A 51 -3.45 -9.15 -3.62
C CYS A 51 -4.23 -10.36 -3.07
N PRO A 52 -4.83 -11.22 -3.91
CA PRO A 52 -5.54 -12.37 -3.40
C PRO A 52 -4.58 -13.35 -2.70
N SER A 53 -4.88 -13.68 -1.44
CA SER A 53 -4.14 -14.72 -0.71
C SER A 53 -4.42 -16.09 -1.31
N ILE A 54 -3.36 -16.81 -1.66
CA ILE A 54 -3.44 -18.21 -2.13
C ILE A 54 -3.86 -19.13 -0.97
N PHE A 55 -3.47 -18.77 0.26
CA PHE A 55 -3.63 -19.61 1.44
C PHE A 55 -4.67 -19.03 2.40
N SER A 56 -5.46 -19.90 3.00
CA SER A 56 -6.24 -19.62 4.19
C SER A 56 -5.46 -20.16 5.39
N LEU A 57 -5.15 -19.29 6.34
CA LEU A 57 -4.49 -19.66 7.58
C LEU A 57 -5.56 -19.81 8.66
N GLY A 58 -5.77 -21.03 9.13
CA GLY A 58 -6.49 -21.32 10.36
C GLY A 58 -5.55 -21.42 11.57
N ASP A 59 -6.13 -21.59 12.76
CA ASP A 59 -5.38 -21.64 14.02
C ASP A 59 -4.32 -22.74 14.07
N THR A 60 -4.51 -23.82 13.31
CA THR A 60 -3.62 -25.00 13.28
C THR A 60 -3.45 -25.58 11.87
N THR A 61 -4.12 -25.03 10.86
CA THR A 61 -4.12 -25.60 9.52
C THR A 61 -3.95 -24.52 8.47
N ILE A 62 -3.24 -24.86 7.39
CA ILE A 62 -3.15 -24.03 6.19
C ILE A 62 -3.89 -24.79 5.08
N SER A 63 -4.75 -24.11 4.35
CA SER A 63 -5.50 -24.64 3.20
C SER A 63 -5.47 -23.66 2.02
N ALA A 64 -5.96 -24.09 0.86
CA ALA A 64 -6.15 -23.18 -0.28
C ALA A 64 -7.36 -22.26 -0.03
N ASN A 65 -7.24 -20.98 -0.39
CA ASN A 65 -8.29 -19.99 -0.16
C ASN A 65 -9.27 -19.92 -1.33
N PHE A 66 -10.31 -20.76 -1.28
CA PHE A 66 -11.36 -20.80 -2.30
C PHE A 66 -12.40 -19.69 -2.19
N ALA A 67 -12.34 -18.86 -1.14
CA ALA A 67 -13.22 -17.71 -0.99
C ALA A 67 -12.73 -16.51 -1.82
N ASN A 68 -11.45 -16.49 -2.20
CA ASN A 68 -10.84 -15.40 -2.93
C ASN A 68 -10.64 -15.72 -4.43
N PRO A 69 -10.73 -14.72 -5.32
CA PRO A 69 -10.34 -14.90 -6.69
C PRO A 69 -8.82 -15.14 -6.77
N PRO A 70 -8.31 -15.80 -7.81
CA PRO A 70 -9.01 -16.51 -8.87
C PRO A 70 -9.61 -17.87 -8.49
N LEU A 71 -9.29 -18.42 -7.31
CA LEU A 71 -9.74 -19.77 -6.95
C LEU A 71 -11.26 -19.88 -6.87
N VAL A 72 -11.97 -18.86 -6.40
CA VAL A 72 -13.44 -18.89 -6.39
C VAL A 72 -14.03 -19.13 -7.79
N PHE A 73 -13.40 -18.59 -8.85
CA PHE A 73 -13.86 -18.77 -10.22
C PHE A 73 -13.75 -20.23 -10.67
N THR A 74 -12.81 -21.00 -10.12
CA THR A 74 -12.63 -22.41 -10.48
C THR A 74 -13.71 -23.33 -9.89
N HIS A 75 -14.56 -22.82 -9.00
CA HIS A 75 -15.59 -23.59 -8.30
C HIS A 75 -17.04 -23.26 -8.72
N VAL A 76 -17.26 -22.23 -9.54
CA VAL A 76 -18.62 -21.80 -9.91
C VAL A 76 -19.25 -22.77 -10.92
N CYS A 77 -18.63 -22.94 -12.10
CA CYS A 77 -19.07 -23.89 -13.11
C CYS A 77 -17.92 -24.27 -14.04
N ARG A 78 -18.10 -25.28 -14.90
CA ARG A 78 -17.06 -25.75 -15.83
C ARG A 78 -16.60 -24.65 -16.80
N LEU A 79 -17.51 -23.80 -17.28
CA LEU A 79 -17.16 -22.69 -18.16
C LEU A 79 -16.21 -21.72 -17.44
N TRP A 80 -16.56 -21.30 -16.22
CA TRP A 80 -15.75 -20.38 -15.42
C TRP A 80 -14.38 -20.96 -15.08
N LEU A 81 -14.31 -22.25 -14.75
CA LEU A 81 -13.05 -22.96 -14.54
C LEU A 81 -12.14 -22.87 -15.78
N VAL A 82 -12.66 -23.21 -16.96
CA VAL A 82 -11.88 -23.18 -18.22
C VAL A 82 -11.41 -21.76 -18.52
N VAL A 83 -12.31 -20.79 -18.41
CA VAL A 83 -12.01 -19.38 -18.70
C VAL A 83 -10.99 -18.82 -17.70
N ALA A 84 -11.14 -19.09 -16.41
CA ALA A 84 -10.18 -18.67 -15.39
C ALA A 84 -8.80 -19.29 -15.67
N GLN A 85 -8.74 -20.60 -15.93
CA GLN A 85 -7.48 -21.29 -16.23
C GLN A 85 -6.78 -20.78 -17.50
N SER A 86 -7.54 -20.40 -18.53
CA SER A 86 -6.97 -19.87 -19.78
C SER A 86 -6.59 -18.38 -19.71
N THR A 87 -6.99 -17.67 -18.64
CA THR A 87 -6.76 -16.23 -18.49
C THR A 87 -5.55 -15.97 -17.59
N THR A 88 -4.35 -16.02 -18.16
CA THR A 88 -3.09 -15.97 -17.41
C THR A 88 -2.98 -14.77 -16.44
N LYS A 89 -3.43 -13.58 -16.87
CA LYS A 89 -3.43 -12.34 -16.05
C LYS A 89 -4.23 -12.46 -14.75
N VAL A 90 -5.27 -13.29 -14.71
CA VAL A 90 -6.07 -13.55 -13.49
C VAL A 90 -5.25 -14.26 -12.40
N TRP A 91 -4.14 -14.92 -12.78
CA TRP A 91 -3.22 -15.62 -11.88
C TRP A 91 -1.93 -14.81 -11.59
N SER A 92 -1.74 -13.62 -12.15
CA SER A 92 -0.48 -12.89 -12.00
C SER A 92 -0.38 -12.03 -10.73
N ARG A 93 -1.46 -11.93 -9.95
CA ARG A 93 -1.50 -11.30 -8.63
C ARG A 93 -1.53 -12.39 -7.56
N ILE A 94 -0.59 -12.33 -6.62
CA ILE A 94 -0.37 -13.39 -5.63
C ILE A 94 -0.04 -12.77 -4.28
N GLN A 95 -0.73 -13.20 -3.23
CA GLN A 95 -0.29 -13.01 -1.85
C GLN A 95 0.12 -14.34 -1.23
N VAL A 96 1.32 -14.35 -0.63
CA VAL A 96 1.90 -15.49 0.10
C VAL A 96 2.18 -15.05 1.52
N GLY A 97 1.51 -15.69 2.48
CA GLY A 97 1.78 -15.52 3.90
C GLY A 97 2.78 -16.56 4.40
N PHE A 98 3.82 -16.12 5.09
CA PHE A 98 4.71 -17.00 5.85
C PHE A 98 4.19 -17.14 7.28
N THR A 99 4.15 -18.37 7.74
CA THR A 99 3.49 -18.70 9.02
C THR A 99 4.47 -18.68 10.18
N GLY A 100 5.78 -18.83 9.90
CA GLY A 100 6.81 -18.95 10.93
C GLY A 100 6.57 -20.12 11.91
N ARG A 101 5.67 -21.05 11.59
CA ARG A 101 5.35 -22.21 12.41
C ARG A 101 6.30 -23.36 12.08
N ALA A 102 6.91 -23.93 13.11
CA ALA A 102 7.89 -25.01 12.97
C ALA A 102 7.34 -26.30 12.32
N GLU A 103 6.02 -26.42 12.14
CA GLU A 103 5.43 -27.57 11.48
C GLU A 103 5.86 -27.62 10.00
N PRO A 104 6.24 -28.81 9.49
CA PRO A 104 6.59 -28.95 8.09
C PRO A 104 5.40 -28.53 7.24
N LEU A 105 5.62 -27.59 6.32
CA LEU A 105 4.60 -27.22 5.34
C LEU A 105 4.12 -28.50 4.67
N LYS A 106 2.79 -28.64 4.60
CA LYS A 106 2.20 -29.75 3.87
C LYS A 106 2.66 -29.63 2.40
N PRO A 107 3.15 -30.69 1.76
CA PRO A 107 3.68 -30.65 0.39
C PRO A 107 2.75 -29.99 -0.65
N PHE A 108 1.44 -29.97 -0.39
CA PHE A 108 0.45 -29.36 -1.26
C PHE A 108 0.68 -27.84 -1.46
N LEU A 109 1.25 -27.10 -0.51
CA LEU A 109 1.40 -25.64 -0.59
C LEU A 109 2.39 -25.24 -1.68
N THR A 110 3.55 -25.90 -1.70
CA THR A 110 4.58 -25.78 -2.74
C THR A 110 3.98 -26.09 -4.11
N SER A 111 3.27 -27.22 -4.23
CA SER A 111 2.64 -27.61 -5.50
C SER A 111 1.54 -26.65 -5.95
N LEU A 112 0.79 -26.07 -5.01
CA LEU A 112 -0.26 -25.09 -5.31
C LEU A 112 0.35 -23.78 -5.82
N LEU A 113 1.39 -23.26 -5.16
CA LEU A 113 2.09 -22.07 -5.61
C LEU A 113 2.73 -22.27 -6.99
N GLN A 114 3.38 -23.41 -7.21
CA GLN A 114 3.92 -23.77 -8.54
C GLN A 114 2.83 -23.83 -9.61
N SER A 115 1.67 -24.43 -9.29
CA SER A 115 0.54 -24.48 -10.22
C SER A 115 0.00 -23.08 -10.54
N TRP A 116 -0.03 -22.19 -9.56
CA TRP A 116 -0.44 -20.80 -9.75
C TRP A 116 0.53 -20.04 -10.66
N LEU A 117 1.83 -20.17 -10.40
CA LEU A 117 2.88 -19.56 -11.21
C LEU A 117 2.87 -20.11 -12.64
N ALA A 118 2.66 -21.41 -12.83
CA ALA A 118 2.50 -22.01 -14.14
C ALA A 118 1.30 -21.42 -14.91
N ARG A 119 0.15 -21.23 -14.24
CA ARG A 119 -1.05 -20.63 -14.86
C ARG A 119 -0.86 -19.15 -15.20
N SER A 120 -0.06 -18.43 -14.42
CA SER A 120 0.28 -17.03 -14.71
C SER A 120 1.17 -16.86 -15.95
N GLY A 121 1.75 -17.94 -16.48
CA GLY A 121 2.52 -17.94 -17.72
C GLY A 121 3.73 -17.00 -17.64
N SER A 122 3.90 -16.15 -18.66
CA SER A 122 4.96 -15.13 -18.71
C SER A 122 4.49 -13.74 -18.25
N CYS A 123 3.29 -13.63 -17.67
CA CYS A 123 2.75 -12.35 -17.26
C CYS A 123 3.61 -11.71 -16.15
N PRO A 124 3.78 -10.38 -16.15
CA PRO A 124 4.38 -9.67 -15.02
C PRO A 124 3.66 -10.02 -13.71
N LEU A 125 4.43 -10.23 -12.64
CA LEU A 125 3.89 -10.63 -11.34
C LEU A 125 3.72 -9.42 -10.41
N THR A 126 2.56 -9.38 -9.75
CA THR A 126 2.27 -8.53 -8.59
C THR A 126 2.26 -9.43 -7.35
N LEU A 127 3.27 -9.30 -6.51
CA LEU A 127 3.46 -10.14 -5.34
C LEU A 127 3.24 -9.36 -4.06
N ARG A 128 2.58 -9.99 -3.09
CA ARG A 128 2.55 -9.56 -1.69
C ARG A 128 3.06 -10.69 -0.81
N ILE A 129 4.09 -10.42 -0.02
CA ILE A 129 4.74 -11.38 0.86
C ILE A 129 4.55 -10.87 2.28
N ASP A 130 3.72 -11.57 3.03
CA ASP A 130 3.32 -11.17 4.39
C ASP A 130 3.94 -12.08 5.45
N ASP A 131 4.38 -11.48 6.55
CA ASP A 131 4.69 -12.21 7.79
C ASP A 131 3.42 -12.27 8.64
N THR A 132 2.67 -13.35 8.51
CA THR A 132 1.33 -13.50 9.13
C THR A 132 1.38 -13.56 10.66
N GLN A 133 2.55 -13.74 11.26
CA GLN A 133 2.67 -13.81 12.71
C GLN A 133 2.31 -12.51 13.41
N ARG A 134 2.36 -11.36 12.73
CA ARG A 134 2.00 -10.06 13.31
C ARG A 134 0.52 -9.92 13.66
N GLN A 135 -0.35 -10.80 13.15
CA GLN A 135 -1.78 -10.72 13.39
C GLN A 135 -2.22 -11.31 14.74
N HIS A 136 -1.35 -12.04 15.45
CA HIS A 136 -1.67 -12.43 16.82
C HIS A 136 -1.46 -11.21 17.73
N PRO A 137 -2.52 -10.68 18.38
CA PRO A 137 -2.38 -9.56 19.29
C PRO A 137 -1.38 -9.97 20.35
N ILE A 138 -0.23 -9.29 20.33
CA ILE A 138 0.85 -9.49 21.28
C ILE A 138 0.21 -9.37 22.67
N ARG A 139 -0.04 -10.52 23.32
CA ARG A 139 -0.40 -10.55 24.74
C ARG A 139 0.76 -9.83 25.43
N ARG A 140 0.51 -8.59 25.87
CA ARG A 140 1.47 -7.65 26.48
C ARG A 140 1.97 -8.16 27.84
N CYS A 141 2.54 -9.35 27.90
CA CYS A 141 3.15 -9.89 29.10
C CYS A 141 4.67 -9.86 28.95
N GLY A 142 5.26 -8.79 29.49
CA GLY A 142 6.62 -8.69 30.03
C GLY A 142 7.78 -9.43 29.35
N ARG A 143 8.74 -8.63 28.85
CA ARG A 143 10.03 -8.99 28.23
C ARG A 143 9.92 -9.38 26.75
N HIS A 144 10.01 -8.35 25.91
CA HIS A 144 10.37 -8.50 24.50
C HIS A 144 11.80 -9.05 24.41
N THR A 145 11.98 -10.36 24.51
CA THR A 145 13.10 -10.96 23.79
C THR A 145 12.78 -10.78 22.31
N PRO A 146 13.63 -10.10 21.52
CA PRO A 146 13.46 -10.05 20.08
C PRO A 146 13.55 -11.50 19.60
N TYR A 147 12.40 -12.15 19.42
CA TYR A 147 12.35 -13.49 18.88
C TYR A 147 12.95 -13.38 17.48
N THR A 148 14.18 -13.86 17.34
CA THR A 148 14.80 -14.19 16.06
C THR A 148 14.01 -15.36 15.53
N LEU A 149 12.87 -15.04 14.92
CA LEU A 149 12.03 -16.05 14.33
C LEU A 149 12.76 -16.53 13.09
N GLU A 150 13.38 -17.71 13.23
CA GLU A 150 14.06 -18.39 12.16
C GLU A 150 13.04 -18.75 11.07
N PHE A 151 13.43 -18.59 9.82
CA PHE A 151 12.62 -19.08 8.70
C PHE A 151 12.40 -20.57 8.87
N THR A 152 11.14 -20.99 8.82
CA THR A 152 10.83 -22.40 8.77
C THR A 152 11.36 -22.95 7.44
N LYS A 153 11.72 -24.23 7.41
CA LYS A 153 12.17 -24.88 6.16
C LYS A 153 11.17 -24.66 5.02
N GLY A 154 9.88 -24.64 5.33
CA GLY A 154 8.86 -24.45 4.34
C GLY A 154 8.68 -23.00 3.89
N ASP A 155 8.78 -22.01 4.78
CA ASP A 155 8.78 -20.59 4.37
C ASP A 155 9.95 -20.32 3.40
N SER A 156 11.13 -20.91 3.67
CA SER A 156 12.27 -20.88 2.75
C SER A 156 11.97 -21.54 1.40
N GLN A 157 11.25 -22.67 1.38
CA GLN A 157 10.87 -23.33 0.12
C GLN A 157 9.90 -22.47 -0.71
N LEU A 158 8.90 -21.86 -0.08
CA LEU A 158 7.96 -20.97 -0.76
C LEU A 158 8.69 -19.73 -1.30
N LEU A 159 9.58 -19.16 -0.51
CA LEU A 159 10.39 -18.02 -0.93
C LEU A 159 11.31 -18.38 -2.10
N GLU A 160 11.96 -19.55 -2.08
CA GLU A 160 12.77 -20.02 -3.21
C GLU A 160 11.96 -20.18 -4.49
N ILE A 161 10.73 -20.70 -4.40
CA ILE A 161 9.83 -20.77 -5.56
C ILE A 161 9.53 -19.37 -6.11
N LEU A 162 9.21 -18.40 -5.24
CA LEU A 162 8.96 -17.03 -5.67
C LEU A 162 10.21 -16.39 -6.29
N LEU A 163 11.37 -16.59 -5.67
CA LEU A 163 12.66 -16.06 -6.12
C LEU A 163 13.11 -16.64 -7.45
N ALA A 164 12.66 -17.85 -7.81
CA ALA A 164 12.87 -18.42 -9.14
C ALA A 164 12.18 -17.59 -10.24
N GLU A 165 11.10 -16.88 -9.90
CA GLU A 165 10.30 -16.06 -10.83
C GLU A 165 10.69 -14.56 -10.80
N ARG A 166 11.78 -14.18 -10.12
CA ARG A 166 12.18 -12.77 -9.88
C ARG A 166 12.38 -11.91 -11.13
N TRP A 167 12.70 -12.54 -12.26
CA TRP A 167 12.93 -11.87 -13.55
C TRP A 167 11.66 -11.24 -14.16
N ARG A 168 10.47 -11.63 -13.68
CA ARG A 168 9.17 -11.13 -14.13
C ARG A 168 8.38 -10.44 -13.02
N TRP A 169 8.99 -10.16 -11.88
CA TRP A 169 8.39 -9.33 -10.84
C TRP A 169 8.25 -7.90 -11.35
N GLU A 170 7.04 -7.34 -11.29
CA GLU A 170 6.76 -5.95 -11.68
C GLU A 170 6.38 -5.12 -10.45
N THR A 171 5.56 -5.68 -9.56
CA THR A 171 5.18 -5.06 -8.30
C THR A 171 5.42 -6.05 -7.17
N VAL A 172 6.13 -5.65 -6.13
CA VAL A 172 6.42 -6.50 -4.97
C VAL A 172 6.17 -5.72 -3.70
N ALA A 173 5.39 -6.29 -2.79
CA ALA A 173 5.17 -5.79 -1.45
C ALA A 173 5.66 -6.82 -0.42
N VAL A 174 6.57 -6.42 0.48
CA VAL A 174 7.16 -7.28 1.51
C VAL A 174 6.89 -6.67 2.87
N MET A 175 5.91 -7.22 3.59
CA MET A 175 5.39 -6.66 4.82
C MET A 175 6.18 -7.15 6.04
N SER A 176 7.50 -6.97 6.05
CA SER A 176 8.41 -7.28 7.18
C SER A 176 9.88 -7.34 6.74
N ARG A 177 10.79 -7.43 7.72
CA ARG A 177 12.23 -7.70 7.53
C ARG A 177 12.52 -9.17 7.17
N LEU A 178 11.61 -9.84 6.47
CA LEU A 178 11.73 -11.24 6.08
C LEU A 178 12.95 -11.45 5.18
N LEU A 179 13.15 -10.57 4.20
CA LEU A 179 14.24 -10.75 3.23
C LEU A 179 15.62 -10.56 3.85
N ALA A 180 15.79 -9.60 4.76
CA ALA A 180 17.02 -9.44 5.52
C ALA A 180 17.44 -10.72 6.27
N ARG A 181 16.49 -11.52 6.76
CA ARG A 181 16.77 -12.80 7.44
C ARG A 181 17.15 -13.93 6.48
N TYR A 182 16.79 -13.83 5.20
CA TYR A 182 17.04 -14.87 4.21
C TYR A 182 18.51 -15.00 3.76
N GLY A 183 19.40 -14.11 4.23
CA GLY A 183 20.84 -14.25 4.04
C GLY A 183 21.47 -13.26 3.07
N GLY A 184 20.98 -12.02 3.02
CA GLY A 184 21.70 -10.87 2.45
C GLY A 184 22.07 -10.96 0.96
N ARG A 185 21.39 -11.83 0.19
CA ARG A 185 21.62 -11.95 -1.25
C ARG A 185 20.92 -10.80 -1.99
N ASN A 186 21.58 -10.29 -3.02
CA ASN A 186 20.95 -9.35 -3.94
C ASN A 186 20.04 -10.09 -4.92
N PHE A 187 18.80 -9.63 -5.04
CA PHE A 187 17.77 -10.07 -5.96
C PHE A 187 17.84 -9.25 -7.23
N ASP A 188 18.31 -9.88 -8.31
CA ASP A 188 18.22 -9.29 -9.64
C ASP A 188 16.76 -9.32 -10.11
N THR A 189 16.17 -8.13 -10.23
CA THR A 189 14.73 -7.92 -10.48
C THR A 189 14.56 -6.89 -11.61
N PRO A 190 14.95 -7.25 -12.85
CA PRO A 190 15.03 -6.31 -13.97
C PRO A 190 13.70 -5.73 -14.43
N ARG A 191 12.56 -6.27 -14.01
CA ARG A 191 11.23 -5.75 -14.38
C ARG A 191 10.52 -5.03 -13.24
N LEU A 192 11.12 -4.97 -12.06
CA LEU A 192 10.49 -4.40 -10.87
C LEU A 192 10.38 -2.88 -11.01
N SER A 193 9.14 -2.40 -11.08
CA SER A 193 8.82 -0.97 -11.21
C SER A 193 8.25 -0.39 -9.92
N THR A 194 7.57 -1.22 -9.11
CA THR A 194 6.98 -0.83 -7.83
C THR A 194 7.44 -1.76 -6.71
N LEU A 195 8.01 -1.19 -5.65
CA LEU A 195 8.46 -1.94 -4.47
C LEU A 195 7.87 -1.33 -3.21
N GLU A 196 7.26 -2.17 -2.38
CA GLU A 196 6.88 -1.85 -1.01
C GLU A 196 7.69 -2.73 -0.05
N CYS A 197 8.54 -2.15 0.80
CA CYS A 197 9.37 -2.92 1.72
C CYS A 197 9.85 -2.09 2.92
N SER A 198 10.57 -2.72 3.85
CA SER A 198 11.33 -1.95 4.85
C SER A 198 12.49 -1.23 4.18
N TRP A 199 12.94 -0.12 4.76
CA TRP A 199 14.08 0.63 4.21
C TRP A 199 15.36 -0.22 4.13
N TRP A 200 15.53 -1.20 5.02
CA TRP A 200 16.70 -2.07 5.03
C TRP A 200 16.70 -3.08 3.88
N ASP A 201 15.52 -3.54 3.47
CA ASP A 201 15.38 -4.55 2.42
C ASP A 201 15.63 -3.98 1.02
N ILE A 202 15.55 -2.66 0.82
CA ILE A 202 15.77 -2.04 -0.51
C ILE A 202 17.15 -2.39 -1.08
N ARG A 203 18.16 -2.56 -0.22
CA ARG A 203 19.54 -2.91 -0.58
C ARG A 203 19.64 -4.30 -1.20
N LEU A 204 18.67 -5.16 -0.91
CA LEU A 204 18.60 -6.51 -1.44
C LEU A 204 18.07 -6.52 -2.86
N PHE A 205 17.53 -5.44 -3.41
CA PHE A 205 17.01 -5.44 -4.77
C PHE A 205 18.00 -4.76 -5.71
N ASN A 206 18.30 -5.42 -6.84
CA ASN A 206 18.87 -4.81 -8.03
C ASN A 206 17.73 -4.60 -9.05
N ALA A 207 17.10 -3.44 -9.02
CA ALA A 207 15.92 -3.12 -9.82
C ALA A 207 16.15 -1.84 -10.63
N PRO A 208 16.78 -1.92 -11.81
CA PRO A 208 17.14 -0.73 -12.60
C PRO A 208 15.92 0.06 -13.10
N HIS A 209 14.73 -0.55 -13.12
CA HIS A 209 13.49 0.10 -13.56
C HIS A 209 12.57 0.52 -12.40
N LEU A 210 13.05 0.48 -11.16
CA LEU A 210 12.27 0.88 -10.00
C LEU A 210 11.94 2.37 -10.05
N SER A 211 10.66 2.70 -10.16
CA SER A 211 10.16 4.08 -10.24
C SER A 211 9.30 4.46 -9.04
N CYS A 212 8.64 3.50 -8.40
CA CYS A 212 7.79 3.71 -7.23
C CYS A 212 8.30 2.90 -6.03
N LEU A 213 8.54 3.58 -4.91
CA LEU A 213 8.99 2.97 -3.66
C LEU A 213 8.04 3.34 -2.52
N ARG A 214 7.50 2.34 -1.83
CA ARG A 214 6.74 2.50 -0.60
C ARG A 214 7.51 1.92 0.59
N VAL A 215 7.87 2.76 1.54
CA VAL A 215 8.66 2.38 2.71
C VAL A 215 7.75 2.16 3.91
N VAL A 216 7.67 0.91 4.34
CA VAL A 216 6.87 0.47 5.49
C VAL A 216 7.82 0.15 6.65
N ASP A 217 8.33 1.20 7.29
CA ASP A 217 9.14 1.09 8.50
C ASP A 217 8.48 1.92 9.63
N PRO A 218 8.23 1.34 10.81
CA PRO A 218 7.65 2.07 11.93
C PRO A 218 8.58 3.17 12.48
N TYR A 219 9.89 3.08 12.27
CA TYR A 219 10.88 3.96 12.92
C TYR A 219 12.00 4.37 11.97
N LEU A 220 11.65 5.00 10.84
CA LEU A 220 12.65 5.48 9.89
C LEU A 220 13.32 6.78 10.37
N HIS A 221 14.42 6.63 11.11
CA HIS A 221 15.20 7.77 11.62
C HIS A 221 16.29 8.23 10.66
N GLU A 222 16.94 7.30 9.97
CA GLU A 222 18.10 7.57 9.11
C GLU A 222 17.98 6.81 7.80
N ILE A 223 18.35 7.48 6.71
CA ILE A 223 18.31 6.97 5.35
C ILE A 223 19.68 7.24 4.72
N ASP A 224 20.41 6.18 4.41
CA ASP A 224 21.62 6.24 3.58
C ASP A 224 21.31 5.77 2.16
N ILE A 225 21.14 6.73 1.25
CA ILE A 225 20.80 6.53 -0.17
C ILE A 225 22.05 6.26 -1.02
N ARG A 226 23.22 6.75 -0.59
CA ARG A 226 24.45 6.76 -1.42
C ARG A 226 24.94 5.37 -1.79
N SER A 227 24.46 4.34 -1.09
CA SER A 227 24.86 2.96 -1.22
C SER A 227 23.92 2.08 -2.06
N ILE A 228 22.83 2.62 -2.63
CA ILE A 228 21.79 1.79 -3.27
C ILE A 228 21.70 2.08 -4.78
N PRO A 229 22.28 1.25 -5.67
CA PRO A 229 22.23 1.45 -7.12
C PRO A 229 20.80 1.51 -7.70
N THR A 230 19.87 0.77 -7.10
CA THR A 230 18.45 0.66 -7.46
C THR A 230 17.68 1.98 -7.33
N CYS A 231 18.23 2.93 -6.59
CA CYS A 231 17.58 4.19 -6.26
C CYS A 231 17.60 5.24 -7.38
N LYS A 232 18.37 5.04 -8.45
CA LYS A 232 18.63 6.11 -9.43
C LYS A 232 17.39 6.60 -10.16
N ASN A 233 16.41 5.73 -10.40
CA ASN A 233 15.24 6.01 -11.25
C ASN A 233 13.94 6.20 -10.45
N ILE A 234 14.03 6.31 -9.12
CA ILE A 234 12.86 6.51 -8.27
C ILE A 234 12.27 7.90 -8.53
N ARG A 235 10.97 7.91 -8.86
CA ARG A 235 10.16 9.10 -9.13
C ARG A 235 9.11 9.34 -8.06
N HIS A 236 8.59 8.27 -7.47
CA HIS A 236 7.52 8.33 -6.49
C HIS A 236 7.95 7.61 -5.21
N ILE A 237 7.88 8.32 -4.08
CA ILE A 237 8.15 7.75 -2.76
C ILE A 237 6.95 7.93 -1.87
N HIS A 238 6.56 6.86 -1.19
CA HIS A 238 5.61 6.88 -0.09
C HIS A 238 6.29 6.34 1.16
N ILE A 239 6.28 7.09 2.26
CA ILE A 239 6.88 6.68 3.53
C ILE A 239 5.80 6.66 4.60
N GLN A 240 5.64 5.53 5.29
CA GLN A 240 4.63 5.44 6.32
C GLN A 240 4.98 6.34 7.52
N ASN A 241 6.17 6.18 8.10
CA ASN A 241 6.61 7.00 9.23
C ASN A 241 8.03 7.48 8.96
N ALA A 242 8.28 8.79 9.06
CA ALA A 242 9.60 9.34 8.80
C ALA A 242 9.95 10.48 9.75
N SER A 243 11.21 10.54 10.18
CA SER A 243 11.74 11.76 10.79
C SER A 243 11.90 12.87 9.74
N VAL A 244 11.94 14.13 10.17
CA VAL A 244 12.29 15.27 9.29
C VAL A 244 13.62 15.03 8.55
N HIS A 245 14.60 14.45 9.23
CA HIS A 245 15.89 14.11 8.61
C HIS A 245 15.74 13.07 7.50
N ALA A 246 14.99 12.00 7.75
CA ALA A 246 14.73 10.96 6.77
C ALA A 246 14.03 11.52 5.53
N ILE A 247 13.00 12.35 5.69
CA ILE A 247 12.30 13.03 4.58
C ILE A 247 13.30 13.86 3.77
N ARG A 248 14.15 14.66 4.42
CA ARG A 248 15.17 15.46 3.73
C ARG A 248 16.17 14.62 2.97
N ARG A 249 16.60 13.49 3.54
CA ARG A 249 17.49 12.56 2.86
C ARG A 249 16.85 12.00 1.60
N THR A 250 15.55 11.69 1.61
CA THR A 250 14.86 11.29 0.37
C THR A 250 14.88 12.38 -0.72
N LEU A 251 15.15 13.64 -0.39
CA LEU A 251 15.35 14.65 -1.44
C LEU A 251 16.72 14.53 -2.15
N ASP A 252 17.54 13.54 -1.81
CA ASP A 252 18.77 13.25 -2.55
C ASP A 252 18.51 12.37 -3.81
N PHE A 253 17.27 11.90 -4.04
CA PHE A 253 16.91 11.13 -5.24
C PHE A 253 16.81 12.03 -6.48
N PRO A 254 17.67 11.89 -7.50
CA PRO A 254 17.81 12.89 -8.57
C PRO A 254 16.57 13.06 -9.47
N HIS A 255 15.67 12.07 -9.50
CA HIS A 255 14.49 12.04 -10.34
C HIS A 255 13.18 12.02 -9.55
N LEU A 256 13.21 12.34 -8.24
CA LEU A 256 12.00 12.35 -7.43
C LEU A 256 11.03 13.45 -7.90
N GLU A 257 9.84 13.02 -8.30
CA GLU A 257 8.74 13.86 -8.77
C GLU A 257 7.68 14.04 -7.67
N SER A 258 7.47 13.01 -6.83
CA SER A 258 6.48 13.07 -5.74
C SER A 258 6.93 12.34 -4.49
N ILE A 259 6.61 12.92 -3.33
CA ILE A 259 6.78 12.28 -2.02
C ILE A 259 5.49 12.35 -1.20
N THR A 260 5.12 11.23 -0.57
CA THR A 260 4.01 11.12 0.38
C THR A 260 4.54 10.61 1.71
N VAL A 261 4.13 11.22 2.80
CA VAL A 261 4.46 10.79 4.17
C VAL A 261 3.16 10.64 4.96
N ASP A 262 2.94 9.52 5.65
CA ASP A 262 1.73 9.33 6.45
C ASP A 262 1.87 9.92 7.86
N ASP A 263 3.05 9.78 8.48
CA ASP A 263 3.36 10.32 9.82
C ASP A 263 4.77 10.92 9.90
N ILE A 264 4.89 12.07 10.57
CA ILE A 264 6.17 12.75 10.83
C ILE A 264 6.57 12.51 12.29
N LEU A 265 7.64 11.73 12.46
CA LEU A 265 8.22 11.43 13.76
C LEU A 265 9.02 12.61 14.31
N SER A 266 9.14 12.68 15.64
CA SER A 266 9.91 13.71 16.34
C SER A 266 11.33 13.85 15.79
N ALA A 267 11.77 15.10 15.58
CA ALA A 267 13.10 15.39 15.06
C ALA A 267 14.22 14.75 15.90
N SER A 268 15.15 14.11 15.20
CA SER A 268 16.50 13.93 15.72
C SER A 268 17.20 15.28 15.69
N ARG A 269 18.04 15.57 16.69
CA ARG A 269 18.86 16.79 16.71
C ARG A 269 19.90 16.70 15.59
N ASP A 270 19.55 17.19 14.42
CA ASP A 270 20.46 17.15 13.28
C ASP A 270 20.85 18.54 12.81
N ARG A 271 22.02 18.60 12.16
CA ARG A 271 22.53 19.85 11.59
C ARG A 271 21.61 20.29 10.45
N GLU A 272 21.47 21.59 10.28
CA GLU A 272 20.75 22.16 9.15
C GLU A 272 21.41 21.71 7.83
N ILE A 273 20.68 20.92 7.06
CA ILE A 273 21.07 20.51 5.71
C ILE A 273 20.24 21.35 4.75
N THR A 274 20.91 22.17 3.95
CA THR A 274 20.29 22.80 2.79
C THR A 274 20.22 21.77 1.67
N ALA A 275 19.03 21.50 1.16
CA ALA A 275 18.82 20.59 0.04
C ALA A 275 18.08 21.32 -1.09
N THR A 276 18.53 21.11 -2.31
CA THR A 276 17.87 21.62 -3.52
C THR A 276 17.35 20.44 -4.32
N HIS A 277 16.06 20.46 -4.66
CA HIS A 277 15.46 19.42 -5.48
C HIS A 277 14.82 19.99 -6.74
N PRO A 278 15.43 19.81 -7.92
CA PRO A 278 14.94 20.43 -9.14
C PRO A 278 13.69 19.75 -9.71
N CYS A 279 13.43 18.47 -9.44
CA CYS A 279 12.35 17.72 -10.09
C CYS A 279 11.10 17.50 -9.21
N LEU A 280 11.10 17.95 -7.95
CA LEU A 280 10.01 17.60 -7.03
C LEU A 280 8.78 18.46 -7.34
N GLU A 281 7.75 17.85 -7.89
CA GLU A 281 6.53 18.53 -8.34
C GLU A 281 5.42 18.53 -7.29
N SER A 282 5.37 17.46 -6.47
CA SER A 282 4.34 17.29 -5.46
C SER A 282 4.85 16.71 -4.13
N MET A 283 4.26 17.18 -3.03
CA MET A 283 4.47 16.65 -1.69
C MET A 283 3.14 16.41 -1.02
N THR A 284 2.99 15.30 -0.28
CA THR A 284 1.87 15.03 0.61
C THR A 284 2.41 14.81 2.01
N LEU A 285 2.01 15.64 2.97
CA LEU A 285 2.53 15.62 4.34
C LEU A 285 1.38 15.67 5.36
N PRO A 286 1.50 15.02 6.52
CA PRO A 286 0.49 15.07 7.57
C PRO A 286 0.65 16.34 8.41
N LEU A 287 -0.47 16.86 8.89
CA LEU A 287 -0.51 17.83 9.97
C LEU A 287 -0.58 17.11 11.29
N ALA A 288 0.46 17.31 12.10
CA ALA A 288 0.43 16.81 13.45
C ALA A 288 -0.60 17.59 14.28
N SER A 289 -1.63 16.88 14.78
CA SER A 289 -2.59 17.43 15.73
C SER A 289 -1.95 17.85 17.06
N ASN A 290 -0.76 17.30 17.36
CA ASN A 290 0.00 17.64 18.56
C ASN A 290 0.73 18.99 18.38
N PRO A 291 0.44 20.01 19.21
CA PRO A 291 1.09 21.32 19.13
C PRO A 291 2.63 21.27 19.19
N HIS A 292 3.20 20.28 19.88
CA HIS A 292 4.65 20.10 19.99
C HIS A 292 5.32 19.67 18.68
N LEU A 293 4.57 19.07 17.76
CA LEU A 293 5.07 18.58 16.48
C LEU A 293 4.90 19.60 15.34
N ARG A 294 4.12 20.67 15.54
CA ARG A 294 3.93 21.75 14.54
C ARG A 294 5.25 22.37 14.08
N GLY A 295 6.22 22.49 15.00
CA GLY A 295 7.56 22.98 14.70
C GLY A 295 8.31 22.12 13.67
N LEU A 296 8.01 20.82 13.59
CA LEU A 296 8.66 19.90 12.65
C LEU A 296 8.30 20.20 11.20
N PHE A 297 7.08 20.69 10.95
CA PHE A 297 6.66 21.09 9.61
C PHE A 297 7.46 22.30 9.12
N ILE A 298 7.63 23.32 9.97
CA ILE A 298 8.47 24.48 9.65
C ILE A 298 9.94 24.06 9.50
N GLU A 299 10.41 23.21 10.41
CA GLU A 299 11.77 22.68 10.39
C GLU A 299 12.03 21.93 9.09
N LEU A 300 11.09 21.11 8.61
CA LEU A 300 11.22 20.35 7.36
C LEU A 300 11.56 21.28 6.19
N PHE A 301 10.81 22.37 6.03
CA PHE A 301 10.97 23.32 4.92
C PHE A 301 12.17 24.28 5.06
N LYS A 302 12.72 24.45 6.28
CA LYS A 302 13.82 25.38 6.54
C LYS A 302 15.07 25.08 5.70
N GLY A 303 15.39 25.93 4.73
CA GLY A 303 16.58 25.73 3.88
C GLY A 303 16.38 24.73 2.74
N LEU A 304 15.13 24.32 2.46
CA LEU A 304 14.79 23.62 1.23
C LEU A 304 14.63 24.60 0.07
N HIS A 305 15.19 24.24 -1.07
CA HIS A 305 14.96 24.91 -2.35
C HIS A 305 14.25 23.97 -3.32
N LEU A 306 12.96 24.20 -3.53
CA LEU A 306 12.07 23.33 -4.30
C LEU A 306 11.41 24.13 -5.44
N PRO A 307 12.18 24.51 -6.48
CA PRO A 307 11.71 25.42 -7.53
C PRO A 307 10.54 24.88 -8.35
N MET A 308 10.39 23.55 -8.45
CA MET A 308 9.34 22.89 -9.22
C MET A 308 8.15 22.42 -8.37
N LEU A 309 8.18 22.62 -7.05
CA LEU A 309 7.08 22.20 -6.18
C LEU A 309 5.83 23.00 -6.50
N GLY A 310 4.92 22.40 -7.26
CA GLY A 310 3.68 23.01 -7.73
C GLY A 310 2.49 22.67 -6.84
N LYS A 311 2.51 21.50 -6.20
CA LYS A 311 1.41 21.02 -5.34
C LYS A 311 1.90 20.59 -3.97
N LEU A 312 1.28 21.11 -2.91
CA LEU A 312 1.43 20.62 -1.54
C LEU A 312 0.08 20.08 -1.06
N THR A 313 0.00 18.77 -0.82
CA THR A 313 -1.13 18.14 -0.15
C THR A 313 -0.85 18.05 1.34
N VAL A 314 -1.84 18.42 2.15
CA VAL A 314 -1.73 18.48 3.60
C VAL A 314 -2.84 17.61 4.19
N VAL A 315 -2.47 16.54 4.90
CA VAL A 315 -3.43 15.59 5.50
C VAL A 315 -3.70 16.00 6.94
N GLY A 316 -4.90 16.49 7.23
CA GLY A 316 -5.34 16.91 8.56
C GLY A 316 -6.32 18.09 8.53
N GLU A 317 -6.80 18.48 9.71
CA GLU A 317 -7.77 19.56 9.87
C GLU A 317 -7.11 20.95 9.72
N PRO A 318 -7.62 21.84 8.86
CA PRO A 318 -7.07 23.18 8.68
C PRO A 318 -7.53 24.11 9.81
N LYS A 319 -6.91 24.01 11.00
CA LYS A 319 -7.13 25.02 12.06
C LYS A 319 -6.10 26.14 11.94
N LYS A 320 -6.42 27.28 12.56
CA LYS A 320 -5.60 28.49 12.50
C LYS A 320 -4.11 28.24 12.78
N PRO A 321 -3.69 27.57 13.87
CA PRO A 321 -2.27 27.37 14.12
C PRO A 321 -1.59 26.44 13.10
N GLU A 322 -2.29 25.46 12.53
CA GLU A 322 -1.78 24.61 11.45
C GLU A 322 -1.56 25.42 10.17
N VAL A 323 -2.53 26.26 9.79
CA VAL A 323 -2.42 27.16 8.64
C VAL A 323 -1.26 28.14 8.81
N ASP A 324 -1.15 28.78 9.99
CA ASP A 324 -0.03 29.68 10.30
C ASP A 324 1.33 28.98 10.17
N CYS A 325 1.41 27.70 10.57
CA CYS A 325 2.62 26.90 10.43
C CYS A 325 2.96 26.59 8.96
N ILE A 326 1.97 26.30 8.12
CA ILE A 326 2.16 26.07 6.67
C ILE A 326 2.65 27.36 6.01
N VAL A 327 2.00 28.50 6.27
CA VAL A 327 2.41 29.80 5.72
C VAL A 327 3.86 30.09 6.09
N LYS A 328 4.20 29.98 7.38
CA LYS A 328 5.57 30.20 7.85
C LYS A 328 6.59 29.23 7.25
N ALA A 329 6.23 27.97 7.06
CA ALA A 329 7.09 26.97 6.43
C ALA A 329 7.37 27.32 4.96
N LEU A 330 6.33 27.72 4.22
CA LEU A 330 6.44 28.06 2.80
C LEU A 330 7.14 29.41 2.56
N GLU A 331 6.93 30.41 3.41
CA GLU A 331 7.67 31.68 3.38
C GLU A 331 9.17 31.48 3.62
N GLY A 332 9.54 30.51 4.46
CA GLY A 332 10.93 30.17 4.76
C GLY A 332 11.61 29.27 3.72
N ALA A 333 10.85 28.69 2.78
CA ALA A 333 11.37 27.83 1.74
C ALA A 333 11.42 28.56 0.40
N SER A 334 12.46 28.30 -0.38
CA SER A 334 12.55 28.80 -1.74
C SER A 334 11.75 27.89 -2.69
N CYS A 335 10.43 27.95 -2.60
CA CYS A 335 9.49 27.14 -3.39
C CYS A 335 8.37 28.00 -4.03
N ARG A 336 7.70 27.47 -5.06
CA ARG A 336 6.63 28.17 -5.81
C ARG A 336 5.35 27.34 -5.85
N VAL A 337 4.83 27.03 -4.66
CA VAL A 337 3.60 26.25 -4.51
C VAL A 337 2.46 26.98 -5.21
N ARG A 338 1.81 26.29 -6.17
CA ARG A 338 0.63 26.83 -6.87
C ARG A 338 -0.64 26.41 -6.17
N VAL A 339 -0.70 25.15 -5.73
CA VAL A 339 -1.88 24.53 -5.14
C VAL A 339 -1.54 24.00 -3.75
N VAL A 340 -2.33 24.38 -2.75
CA VAL A 340 -2.37 23.73 -1.43
C VAL A 340 -3.67 22.95 -1.32
N ASP A 341 -3.58 21.63 -1.14
CA ASP A 341 -4.71 20.70 -1.12
C ASP A 341 -4.86 20.10 0.28
N PHE A 342 -5.93 20.41 1.00
CA PHE A 342 -6.24 19.78 2.29
C PHE A 342 -7.02 18.49 2.10
N GLN A 343 -6.55 17.42 2.74
CA GLN A 343 -7.31 16.18 2.92
C GLN A 343 -7.69 16.08 4.38
N THR A 344 -8.98 16.16 4.68
CA THR A 344 -9.51 16.24 6.04
C THR A 344 -10.69 15.31 6.24
N ASP A 345 -10.88 14.82 7.46
CA ASP A 345 -12.04 14.01 7.82
C ASP A 345 -13.31 14.86 8.03
N LEU A 346 -13.16 16.17 8.22
CA LEU A 346 -14.27 17.09 8.44
C LEU A 346 -15.06 17.33 7.14
N PRO A 347 -16.40 17.41 7.21
CA PRO A 347 -17.20 17.93 6.11
C PRO A 347 -16.73 19.33 5.70
N VAL A 348 -16.62 19.59 4.40
CA VAL A 348 -16.16 20.89 3.89
C VAL A 348 -17.00 22.07 4.41
N SER A 349 -18.29 21.84 4.68
CA SER A 349 -19.21 22.83 5.24
C SER A 349 -18.88 23.29 6.66
N GLU A 350 -18.07 22.52 7.40
CA GLU A 350 -17.68 22.84 8.79
C GLU A 350 -16.38 23.64 8.86
N ILE A 351 -15.70 23.83 7.73
CA ILE A 351 -14.41 24.52 7.69
C ILE A 351 -14.65 26.01 7.53
N ASP A 352 -14.25 26.78 8.54
CA ASP A 352 -14.23 28.24 8.46
C ASP A 352 -13.20 28.68 7.42
N MET A 353 -13.70 29.24 6.31
CA MET A 353 -12.87 29.66 5.18
C MET A 353 -11.93 30.82 5.52
N ASP A 354 -12.23 31.61 6.56
CA ASP A 354 -11.33 32.65 7.05
C ASP A 354 -10.07 32.07 7.68
N ILE A 355 -10.10 30.81 8.12
CA ILE A 355 -8.93 30.10 8.65
C ILE A 355 -7.91 29.81 7.55
N VAL A 356 -8.35 29.41 6.35
CA VAL A 356 -7.45 29.05 5.23
C VAL A 356 -7.00 30.25 4.41
N ARG A 357 -7.69 31.38 4.54
CA ARG A 357 -7.41 32.63 3.80
C ARG A 357 -5.94 33.08 3.82
N PRO A 358 -5.18 32.97 4.93
CA PRO A 358 -3.77 33.33 4.94
C PRO A 358 -2.91 32.58 3.91
N LEU A 359 -3.30 31.38 3.47
CA LEU A 359 -2.52 30.60 2.50
C LEU A 359 -2.46 31.24 1.11
N PHE A 360 -3.36 32.17 0.78
CA PHE A 360 -3.28 32.91 -0.48
C PHE A 360 -2.05 33.83 -0.56
N SER A 361 -1.34 34.08 0.56
CA SER A 361 -0.05 34.78 0.51
C SER A 361 1.07 33.92 -0.08
N VAL A 362 0.95 32.60 -0.04
CA VAL A 362 1.98 31.63 -0.43
C VAL A 362 1.55 30.66 -1.53
N ALA A 363 0.26 30.61 -1.89
CA ALA A 363 -0.30 29.75 -2.92
C ALA A 363 -1.36 30.46 -3.76
N ARG A 364 -1.60 29.98 -4.99
CA ARG A 364 -2.58 30.56 -5.92
C ARG A 364 -3.97 29.95 -5.80
N GLU A 365 -4.01 28.67 -5.47
CA GLU A 365 -5.24 27.88 -5.36
C GLU A 365 -5.20 27.09 -4.07
N ILE A 366 -6.34 27.05 -3.39
CA ILE A 366 -6.56 26.23 -2.19
C ILE A 366 -7.71 25.29 -2.51
N THR A 367 -7.50 23.99 -2.30
CA THR A 367 -8.53 22.96 -2.43
C THR A 367 -8.71 22.24 -1.12
N ILE A 368 -9.95 21.86 -0.80
CA ILE A 368 -10.26 21.09 0.42
C ILE A 368 -11.12 19.89 0.05
N ARG A 369 -10.73 18.70 0.53
CA ARG A 369 -11.36 17.41 0.23
C ARG A 369 -11.69 16.64 1.52
N GLY A 370 -12.91 16.11 1.60
CA GLY A 370 -13.33 15.21 2.68
C GLY A 370 -12.86 13.77 2.44
N HIS A 371 -12.36 13.09 3.49
CA HIS A 371 -11.80 11.72 3.42
C HIS A 371 -12.82 10.63 3.05
N TRP A 372 -14.09 10.80 3.40
CA TRP A 372 -15.15 9.79 3.20
C TRP A 372 -15.82 9.86 1.83
N GLU A 373 -15.49 10.86 1.02
CA GLU A 373 -16.02 10.99 -0.33
C GLU A 373 -15.16 10.12 -1.26
N SER A 374 -15.49 8.82 -1.31
CA SER A 374 -14.85 7.86 -2.21
C SER A 374 -14.74 8.45 -3.63
N ALA A 375 -13.59 8.21 -4.26
CA ALA A 375 -13.07 8.83 -5.48
C ALA A 375 -13.98 8.85 -6.74
N ALA A 376 -15.22 8.38 -6.65
CA ALA A 376 -16.13 8.25 -7.78
C ALA A 376 -17.14 9.41 -7.96
N LEU A 377 -17.48 10.23 -6.94
CA LEU A 377 -18.68 11.08 -7.06
C LEU A 377 -18.68 12.50 -6.45
N SER A 378 -17.60 13.01 -5.84
CA SER A 378 -17.62 14.39 -5.32
C SER A 378 -16.69 15.36 -6.09
N CYS A 379 -17.19 16.58 -6.30
CA CYS A 379 -16.42 17.69 -6.85
C CYS A 379 -15.68 18.38 -5.69
N PRO A 380 -14.34 18.53 -5.75
CA PRO A 380 -13.59 19.23 -4.71
C PRO A 380 -14.00 20.71 -4.65
N LEU A 381 -14.07 21.28 -3.44
CA LEU A 381 -14.23 22.73 -3.30
C LEU A 381 -12.91 23.41 -3.70
N ARG A 382 -12.96 24.24 -4.75
CA ARG A 382 -11.81 24.99 -5.26
C ARG A 382 -12.00 26.47 -4.97
N LEU A 383 -10.97 27.09 -4.41
CA LEU A 383 -10.92 28.52 -4.22
C LEU A 383 -9.85 29.13 -5.10
N HIS A 384 -10.22 30.19 -5.80
CA HIS A 384 -9.31 31.01 -6.58
C HIS A 384 -9.25 32.41 -5.97
N MET A 385 -8.07 33.03 -6.05
CA MET A 385 -7.85 34.41 -5.64
C MET A 385 -8.53 35.41 -6.58
#